data_AF-A0A554IC58-F1
#
_entry.id   AF-A0A554IC58-F1
#
_cell.length_a   1.000
_cell.length_b   1.000
_cell.length_c   1.000
_cell.angle_alpha   90.00
_cell.angle_beta   90.00
_cell.angle_gamma   90.00
#
_symmetry.space_group_name_H-M   'P 1'
#
loop_
_entity.id
_entity.type
_entity.pdbx_description
1 polymer ?
#
loop_
_entity_poly.entity_id
_entity_poly.type
_entity_poly.pdbx_seq_one_letter_code
_entity_poly.pdbx_strand_id
1 'polypeptide(L)'
;MGIKELAGCLYYSKYKATRAYVDLSILSVAKALHDKAKVPYEATVFVDGLKRAERPRFGAGLRKLKIRVRKVRGIRDQSDEFIRLADAVAGFVRDSLEGDQIMKALYEKTAGKIIKEV
;
A
#
# COMPACT_ATOMS: atom_id res chain seq x y z
N MET A 1 18.31 6.84 -6.61
CA MET A 1 17.03 7.24 -6.01
C MET A 1 17.29 7.50 -4.54
N GLY A 2 17.22 8.75 -4.10
CA GLY A 2 17.41 9.11 -2.69
C GLY A 2 16.16 8.82 -1.85
N ILE A 3 16.28 8.92 -0.53
CA ILE A 3 15.15 8.83 0.41
C ILE A 3 14.14 10.00 0.21
N LYS A 4 14.59 11.13 -0.35
CA LYS A 4 13.76 12.32 -0.56
C LYS A 4 12.64 12.09 -1.57
N GLU A 5 12.88 11.27 -2.60
CA GLU A 5 11.88 10.94 -3.62
C GLU A 5 10.76 10.01 -3.10
N LEU A 6 10.97 9.35 -1.95
CA LEU A 6 9.96 8.54 -1.27
C LEU A 6 9.03 9.37 -0.36
N ALA A 7 9.34 10.66 -0.13
CA ALA A 7 8.53 11.52 0.69
C ALA A 7 7.11 11.67 0.12
N GLY A 8 6.10 11.37 0.95
CA GLY A 8 4.70 11.35 0.54
C GLY A 8 4.38 10.29 -0.51
N CYS A 9 5.13 9.19 -0.59
CA CYS A 9 4.85 8.05 -1.47
C CYS A 9 4.44 6.78 -0.70
N LEU A 10 4.59 6.77 0.63
CA LEU A 10 4.21 5.64 1.47
C LEU A 10 2.87 5.90 2.15
N TYR A 11 1.95 4.96 1.95
CA TYR A 11 0.58 5.04 2.42
C TYR A 11 0.21 3.75 3.16
N TYR A 12 -0.54 3.87 4.26
CA TYR A 12 -1.10 2.71 4.94
C TYR A 12 -2.54 2.98 5.40
N SER A 13 -3.28 1.90 5.65
CA SER A 13 -4.58 1.95 6.31
C SER A 13 -4.64 0.84 7.35
N LYS A 14 -5.25 1.12 8.51
CA LYS A 14 -5.46 0.14 9.58
C LYS A 14 -6.92 -0.28 9.65
N TYR A 15 -7.17 -1.58 9.64
CA TYR A 15 -8.51 -2.15 9.82
C TYR A 15 -8.49 -3.17 10.96
N LYS A 16 -9.54 -3.21 11.79
CA LYS A 16 -9.64 -4.08 12.96
C LYS A 16 -10.79 -5.08 12.78
N ALA A 17 -10.65 -6.26 13.40
CA ALA A 17 -11.70 -7.28 13.52
C ALA A 17 -12.37 -7.71 12.19
N THR A 18 -11.57 -7.88 11.12
CA THR A 18 -12.09 -8.22 9.79
C THR A 18 -11.12 -9.14 9.04
N ARG A 19 -11.67 -9.93 8.13
CA ARG A 19 -10.92 -10.81 7.20
C ARG A 19 -11.17 -10.47 5.73
N ALA A 20 -11.77 -9.31 5.46
CA ALA A 20 -12.06 -8.84 4.11
C ALA A 20 -10.80 -8.33 3.39
N TYR A 21 -9.71 -9.11 3.42
CA TYR A 21 -8.37 -8.69 3.00
C TYR A 21 -8.36 -8.09 1.58
N VAL A 22 -8.94 -8.79 0.61
CA VAL A 22 -8.95 -8.33 -0.79
C VAL A 22 -9.67 -6.99 -0.94
N ASP A 23 -10.85 -6.84 -0.34
CA ASP A 23 -11.64 -5.60 -0.47
C ASP A 23 -10.98 -4.43 0.25
N LEU A 24 -10.36 -4.69 1.40
CA LEU A 24 -9.64 -3.68 2.16
C LEU A 24 -8.34 -3.26 1.48
N SER A 25 -7.61 -4.20 0.86
CA SER A 25 -6.44 -3.87 0.03
C SER A 25 -6.84 -3.02 -1.17
N ILE A 26 -7.96 -3.34 -1.84
CA ILE A 26 -8.52 -2.51 -2.93
C ILE A 26 -8.80 -1.09 -2.41
N LEU A 27 -9.45 -0.98 -1.26
CA LEU A 27 -9.78 0.31 -0.65
C LEU A 27 -8.53 1.12 -0.31
N SER A 28 -7.53 0.50 0.32
CA SER A 28 -6.27 1.17 0.68
C SER A 28 -5.52 1.68 -0.55
N VAL A 29 -5.43 0.87 -1.61
CA VAL A 29 -4.81 1.28 -2.88
C VAL A 29 -5.56 2.45 -3.50
N ALA A 30 -6.90 2.41 -3.49
CA ALA A 30 -7.71 3.49 -4.02
C ALA A 30 -7.53 4.80 -3.23
N LYS A 31 -7.55 4.74 -1.90
CA LYS A 31 -7.29 5.90 -1.04
C LYS A 31 -5.93 6.53 -1.31
N ALA A 32 -4.87 5.71 -1.38
CA ALA A 32 -3.52 6.17 -1.67
C ALA A 32 -3.41 6.85 -3.04
N LEU A 33 -4.02 6.27 -4.09
CA LEU A 33 -4.00 6.83 -5.43
C LEU A 33 -4.85 8.10 -5.55
N HIS A 34 -5.98 8.19 -4.86
CA HIS A 34 -6.78 9.43 -4.80
C HIS A 34 -6.03 10.57 -4.14
N ASP A 35 -5.24 10.28 -3.10
CA ASP A 35 -4.42 11.29 -2.43
C ASP A 35 -3.20 11.71 -3.26
N LYS A 36 -2.52 10.75 -3.91
CA LYS A 36 -1.23 10.99 -4.58
C LYS A 36 -1.35 11.45 -6.03
N ALA A 37 -2.24 10.84 -6.80
CA ALA A 37 -2.21 10.94 -8.25
C ALA A 37 -2.92 12.20 -8.75
N LYS A 38 -2.26 12.96 -9.63
CA LYS A 38 -2.87 14.04 -10.39
C LYS A 38 -3.33 13.51 -11.75
N VAL A 39 -4.51 13.91 -12.20
CA VAL A 39 -5.02 13.50 -13.51
C VAL A 39 -4.37 14.29 -14.64
N PRO A 40 -4.17 13.69 -15.83
CA PRO A 40 -4.45 12.28 -16.17
C PRO A 40 -3.37 11.31 -15.68
N TYR A 41 -3.77 10.13 -15.22
CA TYR A 41 -2.85 9.03 -14.87
C TYR A 41 -3.42 7.67 -15.31
N GLU A 42 -2.55 6.67 -15.36
CA GLU A 42 -2.91 5.26 -15.44
C GLU A 42 -1.97 4.43 -14.56
N ALA A 43 -2.51 3.61 -13.66
CA ALA A 43 -1.73 2.89 -12.64
C ALA A 43 -1.54 1.41 -13.00
N THR A 44 -0.34 0.88 -12.80
CA THR A 44 -0.10 -0.57 -12.71
C THR A 44 0.07 -0.92 -11.24
N VAL A 45 -0.76 -1.83 -10.74
CA VAL A 45 -0.78 -2.22 -9.32
C VAL A 45 -0.17 -3.60 -9.16
N PHE A 46 0.85 -3.69 -8.32
CA PHE A 46 1.46 -4.94 -7.89
C PHE A 46 1.03 -5.22 -6.45
N VAL A 47 0.62 -6.45 -6.17
CA VAL A 47 0.10 -6.86 -4.87
C VAL A 47 0.82 -8.13 -4.46
N ASP A 48 1.44 -8.12 -3.29
CA ASP A 48 2.03 -9.33 -2.73
C ASP A 48 0.94 -10.39 -2.42
N GLY A 49 1.25 -11.65 -2.70
CA GLY A 49 0.37 -12.79 -2.40
C GLY A 49 -0.93 -12.87 -3.20
N LEU A 50 -1.24 -11.90 -4.07
CA LEU A 50 -2.52 -11.86 -4.80
C LEU A 50 -2.66 -13.04 -5.79
N LYS A 51 -3.64 -13.91 -5.53
CA LYS A 51 -3.87 -15.11 -6.34
C LYS A 51 -4.41 -14.73 -7.72
N ARG A 52 -4.12 -15.56 -8.72
CA ARG A 52 -4.60 -15.35 -10.10
C ARG A 52 -6.13 -15.19 -10.17
N ALA A 53 -6.86 -15.96 -9.36
CA ALA A 53 -8.32 -15.91 -9.28
C ALA A 53 -8.87 -14.60 -8.67
N GLU A 54 -8.08 -13.88 -7.88
CA GLU A 54 -8.51 -12.64 -7.20
C GLU A 54 -8.29 -11.40 -8.08
N ARG A 55 -7.43 -11.48 -9.09
CA ARG A 55 -7.07 -10.34 -9.97
C ARG A 55 -8.26 -9.68 -10.68
N PRO A 56 -9.24 -10.43 -11.24
CA PRO A 56 -10.41 -9.82 -11.88
C PRO A 56 -11.23 -8.99 -10.88
N ARG A 57 -11.49 -9.53 -9.68
CA ARG A 57 -12.18 -8.84 -8.59
C ARG A 57 -11.41 -7.58 -8.17
N PHE A 58 -10.09 -7.69 -8.02
CA PHE A 58 -9.24 -6.57 -7.62
C PHE A 58 -9.31 -5.42 -8.64
N GLY A 59 -9.11 -5.74 -9.92
CA GLY A 59 -9.20 -4.74 -10.99
C GLY A 59 -10.59 -4.13 -11.12
N ALA A 60 -11.67 -4.93 -10.99
CA ALA A 60 -13.03 -4.43 -11.01
C ALA A 60 -13.33 -3.51 -9.81
N GLY A 61 -12.86 -3.88 -8.61
CA GLY A 61 -13.01 -3.06 -7.40
C GLY A 61 -12.33 -1.70 -7.52
N LEU A 62 -11.09 -1.66 -8.01
CA LEU A 62 -10.38 -0.39 -8.26
C LEU A 62 -11.14 0.51 -9.25
N ARG A 63 -11.67 -0.05 -10.34
CA ARG A 63 -12.46 0.72 -11.32
C ARG A 63 -13.77 1.26 -10.72
N LYS A 64 -14.45 0.46 -9.87
CA LYS A 64 -15.65 0.92 -9.13
C LYS A 64 -15.33 2.13 -8.25
N LEU A 65 -14.13 2.16 -7.65
CA LEU A 65 -13.61 3.27 -6.85
C LEU A 65 -12.98 4.40 -7.69
N LYS A 66 -13.27 4.46 -8.99
CA LYS A 66 -12.81 5.51 -9.94
C LYS A 66 -11.29 5.58 -10.13
N ILE A 67 -10.58 4.49 -9.89
CA ILE A 67 -9.14 4.39 -10.18
C ILE A 67 -8.91 3.99 -11.64
N ARG A 68 -8.06 4.75 -12.33
CA ARG A 68 -7.62 4.44 -13.70
C ARG A 68 -6.51 3.39 -13.65
N VAL A 69 -6.89 2.11 -13.66
CA VAL A 69 -5.95 0.98 -13.57
C VAL A 69 -5.71 0.33 -14.94
N ARG A 70 -4.44 0.29 -15.35
CA ARG A 70 -3.96 -0.42 -16.55
C ARG A 70 -3.95 -1.91 -16.32
N LYS A 71 -3.35 -2.32 -15.20
CA LYS A 71 -3.04 -3.73 -14.92
C LYS A 71 -2.92 -3.97 -13.42
N VAL A 72 -3.40 -5.13 -12.98
CA VAL A 72 -3.17 -5.65 -11.63
C VAL A 72 -2.37 -6.95 -11.74
N ARG A 73 -1.26 -7.04 -11.01
CA ARG A 73 -0.41 -8.22 -10.94
C ARG A 73 -0.25 -8.67 -9.49
N GLY A 74 -0.37 -9.97 -9.28
CA GLY A 74 0.11 -10.58 -8.05
C GLY A 74 1.57 -10.97 -8.20
N ILE A 75 2.41 -10.60 -7.24
CA ILE A 75 3.79 -11.06 -7.11
C ILE A 75 3.81 -12.12 -6.00
N ARG A 76 4.64 -13.16 -6.17
CA ARG A 76 4.85 -14.21 -5.16
C ARG A 76 6.31 -14.38 -4.76
N ASP A 77 7.19 -13.68 -5.47
CA ASP A 77 8.61 -13.93 -5.39
C ASP A 77 9.24 -12.86 -4.52
N GLN A 78 9.70 -13.25 -3.33
CA GLN A 78 10.48 -12.40 -2.42
C GLN A 78 11.81 -11.97 -3.05
N SER A 79 12.14 -12.46 -4.24
CA SER A 79 13.24 -11.96 -5.06
C SER A 79 13.04 -10.51 -5.51
N ASP A 80 11.79 -10.02 -5.63
CA ASP A 80 11.49 -8.64 -6.01
C ASP A 80 11.80 -7.65 -4.88
N GLU A 81 12.72 -6.73 -5.13
CA GLU A 81 13.19 -5.73 -4.16
C GLU A 81 12.10 -4.75 -3.72
N PHE A 82 11.11 -4.46 -4.56
CA PHE A 82 10.04 -3.51 -4.22
C PHE A 82 8.99 -4.16 -3.32
N ILE A 83 8.70 -5.44 -3.52
CA ILE A 83 7.83 -6.19 -2.59
C ILE A 83 8.49 -6.31 -1.23
N ARG A 84 9.78 -6.67 -1.15
CA ARG A 84 10.51 -6.70 0.13
C ARG A 84 10.50 -5.34 0.83
N LEU A 85 10.67 -4.26 0.08
CA LEU A 85 10.58 -2.90 0.63
C LEU A 85 9.18 -2.61 1.18
N ALA A 86 8.13 -2.95 0.43
CA ALA A 86 6.74 -2.76 0.87
C ALA A 86 6.44 -3.55 2.16
N ASP A 87 6.90 -4.81 2.24
CA ASP A 87 6.74 -5.65 3.43
C ASP A 87 7.50 -5.10 4.63
N ALA A 88 8.74 -4.64 4.44
CA ALA A 88 9.53 -4.02 5.50
C ALA A 88 8.87 -2.74 6.03
N VAL A 89 8.32 -1.90 5.14
CA VAL A 89 7.57 -0.69 5.54
C VAL A 89 6.27 -1.06 6.27
N ALA A 90 5.54 -2.06 5.78
CA ALA A 90 4.30 -2.52 6.43
C ALA A 90 4.59 -3.10 7.82
N GLY A 91 5.65 -3.89 7.97
CA GLY A 91 6.14 -4.42 9.24
C GLY A 91 6.53 -3.28 10.20
N PHE A 92 7.32 -2.32 9.74
CA PHE A 92 7.70 -1.14 10.53
C PHE A 92 6.48 -0.38 11.06
N VAL A 93 5.51 -0.07 10.20
CA VAL A 93 4.27 0.59 10.61
C VAL A 93 3.48 -0.28 11.59
N ARG A 94 3.34 -1.58 11.34
CA ARG A 94 2.63 -2.48 12.25
C ARG A 94 3.29 -2.52 13.64
N ASP A 95 4.59 -2.74 13.71
CA ASP A 95 5.32 -2.92 14.96
C ASP A 95 5.27 -1.63 15.80
N SER A 96 5.36 -0.46 15.15
CA SER A 96 5.15 0.83 15.82
C SER A 96 3.73 1.00 16.40
N LEU A 97 2.71 0.52 15.69
CA LEU A 97 1.31 0.59 16.10
C LEU A 97 0.94 -0.45 17.18
N GLU A 98 1.74 -1.51 17.30
CA GLU A 98 1.59 -2.58 18.30
C GLU A 98 2.40 -2.32 19.58
N GLY A 99 3.15 -1.21 19.65
CA GLY A 99 3.75 -0.72 20.88
C GLY A 99 5.24 -1.01 21.04
N ASP A 100 5.94 -1.42 19.99
CA ASP A 100 7.40 -1.43 19.99
C ASP A 100 7.91 0.02 20.16
N GLN A 101 8.61 0.28 21.26
CA GLN A 101 9.01 1.64 21.63
C GLN A 101 10.06 2.22 20.68
N ILE A 102 10.95 1.39 20.13
CA ILE A 102 11.98 1.82 19.18
C ILE A 102 11.31 2.19 17.87
N MET A 103 10.45 1.32 17.35
CA MET A 103 9.74 1.55 16.10
C MET A 103 8.78 2.73 16.21
N LYS A 104 8.11 2.90 17.36
CA LYS A 104 7.26 4.06 17.63
C LYS A 104 8.03 5.37 17.56
N ALA A 105 9.18 5.46 18.23
CA ALA A 105 10.02 6.66 18.20
C ALA A 105 10.52 7.01 16.78
N LEU A 106 10.79 6.00 15.95
CA LEU A 106 11.14 6.18 14.54
C LEU A 106 9.94 6.59 13.68
N TYR A 107 8.77 6.00 13.94
CA TYR A 107 7.54 6.30 13.24
C TYR A 107 7.14 7.77 13.46
N GLU A 108 7.18 8.27 14.69
CA GLU A 108 6.86 9.66 15.02
C GLU A 108 7.74 10.67 14.27
N LYS A 109 9.00 10.32 13.97
CA LYS A 109 9.92 11.17 13.19
C LYS A 109 9.60 11.19 11.69
N THR A 110 8.94 10.15 11.19
CA THR A 110 8.68 9.91 9.75
C THR A 110 7.21 10.12 9.36
N ALA A 111 6.29 10.07 10.32
CA ALA A 111 4.86 10.29 10.15
C ALA A 111 4.59 11.69 9.58
N GLY A 112 3.68 11.77 8.60
CA GLY A 112 3.30 13.01 7.94
C GLY A 112 4.34 13.59 6.97
N LYS A 113 5.59 13.09 6.99
CA LYS A 113 6.66 13.48 6.06
C LYS A 113 6.87 12.44 4.97
N ILE A 114 6.98 11.18 5.38
CA ILE A 114 7.28 10.06 4.50
C ILE A 114 6.09 9.10 4.45
N ILE A 115 5.54 8.76 5.61
CA ILE A 115 4.43 7.80 5.76
C ILE A 115 3.16 8.56 6.11
N LYS A 116 2.06 8.22 5.42
CA LYS A 116 0.74 8.82 5.61
C LYS A 116 -0.32 7.75 5.80
N GLU A 117 -1.16 7.91 6.82
CA GLU A 117 -2.37 7.09 6.98
C GLU A 117 -3.48 7.61 6.08
N VAL A 118 -4.22 6.70 5.43
CA VAL A 118 -5.37 7.00 4.56
C VAL A 118 -6.57 6.12 4.79
#